data_AF-R7IQR1-F1
#
_entry.id   AF-R7IQR1-F1
#
_cell.length_a   1.000
_cell.length_b   1.000
_cell.length_c   1.000
_cell.angle_alpha   90.00
_cell.angle_beta   90.00
_cell.angle_gamma   90.00
#
_symmetry.space_group_name_H-M   'P 1'
#
loop_
_entity.id
_entity.type
_entity.pdbx_description
1 polymer ?
#
loop_
_entity_poly.entity_id
_entity_poly.type
_entity_poly.pdbx_seq_one_letter_code
_entity_poly.pdbx_strand_id
1 'polypeptide(L)'
;MSDSGAKLVIEKEFMQFELNLQNNYKDIAYENYQEVHAMIDSFHEQGEISNWYFKRMKKKLKKYDEIYQLETEKEEKTENEE
;
A
#
# COMPACT_ATOMS: atom_id res chain seq x y z
N MET A 1 3.78 20.79 14.81
CA MET A 1 3.36 19.47 15.31
C MET A 1 4.28 18.44 14.67
N SER A 2 4.82 17.49 15.42
CA SER A 2 5.83 16.59 14.86
C SER A 2 5.20 15.53 13.96
N ASP A 3 5.61 15.51 12.69
CA ASP A 3 5.41 14.47 11.66
C ASP A 3 5.60 13.00 12.15
N SER A 4 6.07 12.77 13.39
CA SER A 4 6.55 11.48 13.87
C SER A 4 5.43 10.45 14.05
N GLY A 5 4.22 10.85 14.42
CA GLY A 5 3.10 9.93 14.67
C GLY A 5 2.63 9.25 13.39
N ALA A 6 2.20 10.03 12.40
CA ALA A 6 1.74 9.54 11.10
C ALA A 6 2.80 8.68 10.39
N LYS A 7 4.07 9.10 10.43
CA LYS A 7 5.18 8.32 9.85
C LYS A 7 5.33 6.94 10.50
N LEU A 8 5.24 6.85 11.83
CA LEU A 8 5.33 5.58 12.54
C LEU A 8 4.17 4.64 12.19
N VAL A 9 2.96 5.18 12.09
CA VAL A 9 1.78 4.38 11.70
C VAL A 9 1.94 3.87 10.27
N ILE A 10 2.31 4.73 9.31
CA ILE A 10 2.58 4.32 7.92
C ILE A 10 3.64 3.22 7.88
N GLU A 11 4.75 3.37 8.60
CA GLU A 11 5.84 2.39 8.59
C GLU A 11 5.41 1.05 9.16
N LYS A 12 4.61 1.06 10.24
CA LYS A 12 4.08 -0.15 10.85
C LYS A 12 3.17 -0.91 9.88
N GLU A 13 2.20 -0.23 9.28
CA GLU A 13 1.26 -0.88 8.35
C GLU A 13 1.98 -1.35 7.07
N PHE A 14 2.95 -0.57 6.58
CA PHE A 14 3.77 -0.99 5.44
C PHE A 14 4.59 -2.25 5.75
N MET A 15 5.17 -2.37 6.94
CA MET A 15 5.86 -3.60 7.35
C MET A 15 4.90 -4.79 7.47
N GLN A 16 3.69 -4.58 7.98
CA GLN A 16 2.69 -5.64 8.12
C GLN A 16 2.27 -6.18 6.75
N PHE A 17 2.06 -5.27 5.79
CA PHE A 17 1.87 -5.62 4.39
C PHE A 17 3.03 -6.47 3.83
N GLU A 18 4.28 -6.02 3.98
CA GLU A 18 5.45 -6.76 3.48
C GLU A 18 5.57 -8.16 4.11
N LEU A 19 5.27 -8.28 5.41
CA LEU A 19 5.27 -9.56 6.11
C LEU A 19 4.17 -10.49 5.60
N ASN A 20 2.96 -9.98 5.37
CA ASN A 20 1.86 -10.79 4.84
C ASN A 20 2.16 -11.27 3.42
N LEU A 21 2.77 -10.42 2.59
CA LEU A 21 3.21 -10.78 1.25
C LEU A 21 4.31 -11.87 1.29
N GLN A 22 5.29 -11.74 2.18
CA GLN A 22 6.35 -12.75 2.35
C GLN A 22 5.83 -14.10 2.84
N ASN A 23 4.77 -14.10 3.65
CA ASN A 23 4.12 -15.32 4.13
C ASN A 23 3.07 -15.89 3.15
N ASN A 24 2.95 -15.31 1.96
CA ASN A 24 1.99 -15.71 0.92
C ASN A 24 0.51 -15.63 1.36
N TYR A 25 0.19 -14.72 2.28
CA TYR A 25 -1.18 -14.37 2.63
C TYR A 25 -1.70 -13.30 1.67
N LYS A 26 -1.97 -13.71 0.42
CA LYS A 26 -2.24 -12.81 -0.69
C LYS A 26 -3.41 -11.86 -0.45
N ASP A 27 -4.55 -12.37 -0.01
CA ASP A 27 -5.75 -11.55 0.21
C ASP A 27 -5.51 -10.49 1.29
N ILE A 28 -4.94 -10.91 2.43
CA ILE A 28 -4.61 -10.01 3.54
C ILE A 28 -3.55 -8.99 3.13
N ALA A 29 -2.55 -9.42 2.36
CA ALA A 29 -1.51 -8.52 1.83
C ALA A 29 -2.10 -7.50 0.85
N TYR A 30 -3.10 -7.88 0.05
CA TYR A 30 -3.79 -6.97 -0.85
C TYR A 30 -4.64 -5.95 -0.08
N GLU A 31 -5.39 -6.40 0.93
CA GLU A 31 -6.16 -5.52 1.82
C GLU A 31 -5.24 -4.49 2.50
N ASN A 32 -4.14 -4.93 3.12
CA ASN A 32 -3.20 -4.01 3.76
C ASN A 32 -2.52 -3.08 2.74
N TYR A 33 -2.25 -3.55 1.53
CA TYR A 33 -1.72 -2.70 0.47
C TYR A 33 -2.68 -1.54 0.15
N GLN A 34 -3.98 -1.82 0.01
CA GLN A 34 -4.99 -0.78 -0.20
C GLN A 34 -5.09 0.19 0.98
N GLU A 35 -5.06 -0.34 2.21
CA GLU A 35 -5.09 0.46 3.44
C GLU A 35 -3.90 1.42 3.54
N VAL A 36 -2.69 0.92 3.24
CA VAL A 36 -1.47 1.73 3.26
C VAL A 36 -1.55 2.84 2.21
N HIS A 37 -2.09 2.59 1.01
CA HIS A 37 -2.32 3.62 0.00
C HIS A 37 -3.24 4.73 0.51
N ALA A 38 -4.42 4.35 1.02
CA ALA A 38 -5.42 5.28 1.52
C ALA A 38 -4.90 6.10 2.72
N MET A 39 -4.16 5.46 3.62
CA MET A 39 -3.56 6.10 4.79
C MET A 39 -2.53 7.16 4.41
N ILE A 40 -1.63 6.85 3.47
CA ILE A 40 -0.62 7.80 2.99
C ILE A 40 -1.28 9.02 2.33
N ASP A 41 -2.33 8.80 1.53
CA ASP A 41 -3.07 9.90 0.91
C ASP A 41 -3.76 10.78 1.96
N SER A 42 -4.49 10.15 2.90
CA SER A 42 -5.17 10.85 4.00
C SER A 42 -4.22 11.69 4.85
N PHE A 43 -3.09 11.13 5.28
CA PHE A 43 -2.12 11.88 6.10
C PHE A 43 -1.44 13.00 5.32
N HIS A 44 -1.26 12.87 4.01
CA HIS A 44 -0.74 13.95 3.18
C HIS A 44 -1.76 15.08 3.01
N GLU A 45 -3.03 14.75 2.75
CA GLU A 45 -4.12 15.73 2.63
C GLU A 45 -4.36 16.52 3.91
N GLN A 46 -4.23 15.86 5.07
CA GLN A 46 -4.35 16.47 6.40
C GLN A 46 -3.10 17.27 6.81
N GLY A 47 -2.02 17.21 6.01
CA GLY A 47 -0.76 17.88 6.32
C GLY A 47 0.02 17.24 7.46
N GLU A 48 -0.28 15.99 7.83
CA GLU A 48 0.41 15.23 8.89
C GLU A 48 1.76 14.66 8.43
N ILE A 49 1.99 14.60 7.12
CA ILE A 49 3.27 14.23 6.53
C ILE A 49 3.70 15.21 5.44
N SER A 50 5.00 15.48 5.37
CA SER A 50 5.56 16.27 4.28
C SER A 50 5.37 15.62 2.89
N ASN A 51 5.25 16.47 1.86
CA ASN A 51 5.21 16.04 0.46
C ASN A 51 6.43 15.17 0.05
N TRP A 52 7.61 15.42 0.65
CA TRP A 52 8.80 14.59 0.41
C TRP A 52 8.59 13.15 0.90
N TYR A 53 8.04 12.99 2.11
CA TYR A 53 7.76 11.68 2.69
C TYR A 53 6.65 10.95 1.92
N PHE A 54 5.58 11.66 1.59
CA PHE A 54 4.51 11.17 0.72
C PHE A 54 5.05 10.56 -0.58
N LYS A 55 5.85 11.33 -1.34
CA LYS A 55 6.47 10.87 -2.60
C LYS A 55 7.40 9.67 -2.38
N ARG A 56 8.15 9.63 -1.28
CA ARG A 56 9.02 8.50 -0.92
C ARG A 56 8.21 7.23 -0.72
N MET A 57 7.08 7.29 -0.01
CA MET A 57 6.25 6.12 0.27
C MET A 57 5.50 5.64 -0.98
N LYS A 58 4.90 6.53 -1.77
CA LYS A 58 4.29 6.16 -3.06
C LYS A 58 5.29 5.50 -4.01
N LYS A 59 6.56 5.94 -4.03
CA LYS A 59 7.62 5.30 -4.82
C LYS A 59 7.95 3.87 -4.35
N LYS A 60 7.86 3.58 -3.05
CA LYS A 60 8.02 2.22 -2.55
C LYS A 60 6.86 1.34 -3.03
N LEU A 61 5.64 1.85 -2.90
CA LEU A 61 4.42 1.13 -3.25
C LEU A 61 4.32 0.81 -4.74
N LYS A 62 4.82 1.70 -5.62
CA LYS A 62 4.83 1.50 -7.07
C LYS A 62 5.35 0.14 -7.53
N LYS A 63 6.30 -0.48 -6.80
CA LYS A 63 6.81 -1.81 -7.13
C LYS A 63 5.75 -2.92 -6.98
N TYR A 64 4.79 -2.72 -6.09
CA TYR A 64 3.69 -3.62 -5.81
C TYR A 64 2.45 -3.29 -6.66
N ASP A 65 2.26 -2.02 -7.04
CA ASP A 65 1.23 -1.62 -8.01
C ASP A 65 1.34 -2.47 -9.29
N GLU A 66 2.56 -2.67 -9.79
CA GLU A 66 2.82 -3.50 -10.99
C GLU A 66 2.46 -4.98 -10.77
N ILE A 67 2.65 -5.50 -9.56
CA ILE A 67 2.32 -6.90 -9.22
C ILE A 67 0.80 -7.07 -9.16
N TYR A 68 0.13 -6.19 -8.43
CA TYR A 68 -1.31 -6.31 -8.20
C TYR A 68 -2.14 -5.90 -9.42
N GLN A 69 -1.70 -4.94 -10.25
CA GLN A 69 -2.37 -4.65 -11.53
C GLN A 69 -2.38 -5.87 -12.44
N LEU A 70 -1.25 -6.60 -12.52
CA LEU A 70 -1.14 -7.82 -13.31
C LEU A 70 -1.97 -9.00 -12.73
N GLU A 71 -2.15 -9.08 -11.41
CA GLU A 71 -3.01 -10.08 -10.80
C GLU A 71 -4.50 -9.79 -11.08
N THR A 72 -4.96 -8.53 -10.93
CA THR A 72 -6.34 -8.15 -11.29
C THR A 72 -6.67 -8.39 -12.76
N GLU A 73 -5.77 -8.07 -13.70
CA GLU A 73 -5.98 -8.33 -15.13
C GLU A 73 -6.03 -9.83 -15.49
N LYS A 74 -5.41 -10.68 -14.69
CA LYS A 74 -5.46 -12.14 -14.87
C LYS A 74 -6.76 -12.70 -14.34
N GLU A 75 -7.16 -12.30 -13.13
CA GLU A 75 -8.42 -12.75 -12.51
C GLU A 75 -9.63 -12.38 -13.38
N GLU A 76 -9.70 -11.13 -13.88
CA GLU A 76 -10.76 -10.68 -14.79
C GLU A 76 -10.83 -11.46 -16.11
N LYS A 77 -9.71 -12.01 -16.60
CA LYS A 77 -9.71 -12.85 -17.81
C LYS A 77 -10.20 -14.26 -17.53
N THR A 78 -9.85 -14.84 -16.38
CA THR A 78 -10.35 -16.16 -15.98
C THR A 78 -11.83 -16.15 -15.64
N GLU A 79 -12.37 -15.08 -15.03
CA GLU A 79 -13.80 -14.99 -14.72
C GLU A 79 -14.69 -14.78 -15.96
N ASN A 80 -14.16 -14.21 -17.04
CA ASN A 80 -14.90 -13.99 -18.29
C ASN A 80 -14.82 -15.18 -19.28
N GLU A 81 -14.08 -16.25 -18.94
CA GLU A 81 -13.93 -17.45 -19.76
C GLU A 81 -14.68 -18.69 -19.20
N GLU A 82 -15.37 -18.58 -18.05
CA GLU A 82 -16.33 -19.57 -17.52
C GLU A 82 -17.78 -19.27 -17.94
#